data_AF-A0A3N4MH79-F1
#
_entry.id   AF-A0A3N4MH79-F1
#
_cell.length_a   1.000
_cell.length_b   1.000
_cell.length_c   1.000
_cell.angle_alpha   90.00
_cell.angle_beta   90.00
_cell.angle_gamma   90.00
#
_symmetry.space_group_name_H-M   'P 1'
#
loop_
_entity.id
_entity.type
_entity.pdbx_description
1 polymer ?
#
loop_
_entity_poly.entity_id
_entity_poly.type
_entity_poly.pdbx_seq_one_letter_code
_entity_poly.pdbx_strand_id
1 'polypeptide(L)'
;MAPVFFHFRFDYLGTKQYSVEQSYLRELASDTEYFGYYLAGLVADKLDEGHSLGYSHRDYCGMGLEKNDKGEYLYGELYDGGMMIPSKFTNRESFVEWLAFQSTASLARLNDKEEFYRGNQTLTRQRLEQFIGQSFGKF
;
A
#
# COMPACT_ATOMS: atom_id res chain seq x y z
N MET A 1 4.05 64.63 -19.94
CA MET A 1 2.99 63.61 -20.11
C MET A 1 3.59 62.26 -19.78
N ALA A 2 3.12 61.60 -18.72
CA ALA A 2 3.60 60.29 -18.29
C ALA A 2 2.68 59.18 -18.82
N PRO A 3 3.20 57.99 -19.22
CA PRO A 3 2.35 56.89 -19.63
C PRO A 3 1.83 56.12 -18.41
N VAL A 4 0.52 55.85 -18.41
CA VAL A 4 -0.14 54.98 -17.43
C VAL A 4 0.06 53.54 -17.89
N PHE A 5 0.78 52.76 -17.09
CA PHE A 5 0.88 51.31 -17.25
C PHE A 5 -0.40 50.66 -16.73
N PHE A 6 -1.07 49.87 -17.58
CA PHE A 6 -2.13 48.97 -17.14
C PHE A 6 -1.51 47.85 -16.29
N HIS A 7 -1.88 47.82 -15.02
CA HIS A 7 -1.51 46.77 -14.08
C HIS A 7 -2.48 45.60 -14.25
N PHE A 8 -2.02 44.49 -14.84
CA PHE A 8 -2.72 43.21 -14.75
C PHE A 8 -2.62 42.72 -13.30
N ARG A 9 -3.75 42.65 -12.58
CA ARG A 9 -3.86 41.80 -11.39
C ARG A 9 -4.30 40.41 -11.85
N PHE A 10 -3.36 39.47 -11.87
CA PHE A 10 -3.68 38.06 -11.78
C PHE A 10 -3.86 37.73 -10.29
N ASP A 11 -5.10 37.50 -9.87
CA ASP A 11 -5.39 36.95 -8.55
C ASP A 11 -4.93 35.48 -8.54
N TYR A 12 -3.74 35.24 -8.02
CA TYR A 12 -3.16 33.90 -7.88
C TYR A 12 -3.84 33.21 -6.69
N LEU A 13 -4.84 32.36 -6.98
CA LEU A 13 -5.43 31.45 -5.99
C LEU A 13 -4.34 30.47 -5.54
N GLY A 14 -3.82 30.67 -4.32
CA GLY A 14 -2.71 29.92 -3.76
C GLY A 14 -3.02 28.44 -3.55
N THR A 15 -2.58 27.61 -4.48
CA THR A 15 -2.46 26.16 -4.25
C THR A 15 -1.31 25.91 -3.27
N LYS A 16 -1.59 25.37 -2.10
CA LYS A 16 -0.57 24.99 -1.11
C LYS A 16 0.35 23.93 -1.72
N GLN A 17 1.61 24.25 -1.94
CA GLN A 17 2.59 23.31 -2.50
C GLN A 17 3.07 22.37 -1.38
N TYR A 18 2.80 21.07 -1.53
CA TYR A 18 3.25 20.04 -0.59
C TYR A 18 4.59 19.45 -1.05
N SER A 19 5.35 18.86 -0.13
CA SER A 19 6.50 18.02 -0.52
C SER A 19 6.01 16.79 -1.29
N VAL A 20 6.90 16.15 -2.07
CA VAL A 20 6.60 14.90 -2.77
C VAL A 20 6.12 13.84 -1.80
N GLU A 21 6.81 13.70 -0.67
CA GLU A 21 6.46 12.78 0.41
C GLU A 21 5.06 13.04 0.97
N GLN A 22 4.74 14.30 1.31
CA GLN A 22 3.41 14.65 1.82
C GLN A 22 2.31 14.42 0.80
N SER A 23 2.61 14.60 -0.50
CA SER A 23 1.66 14.35 -1.58
C SER A 23 1.40 12.84 -1.72
N TYR A 24 2.45 12.03 -1.68
CA TYR A 24 2.37 10.57 -1.73
C TYR A 24 1.60 10.00 -0.53
N LEU A 25 1.90 10.44 0.69
CA LEU A 25 1.17 9.99 1.88
C LEU A 25 -0.31 10.38 1.84
N ARG A 26 -0.65 11.53 1.25
CA ARG A 26 -2.06 11.94 1.03
C ARG A 26 -2.77 11.07 0.00
N GLU A 27 -2.08 10.68 -1.07
CA GLU A 27 -2.62 9.75 -2.06
C GLU A 27 -2.95 8.40 -1.42
N LEU A 28 -2.00 7.82 -0.68
CA LEU A 28 -2.24 6.60 0.09
C LEU A 28 -3.40 6.76 1.08
N ALA A 29 -3.47 7.89 1.79
CA ALA A 29 -4.54 8.17 2.76
C ALA A 29 -5.93 8.30 2.11
N SER A 30 -5.98 8.71 0.84
CA SER A 30 -7.24 8.86 0.10
C SER A 30 -7.78 7.54 -0.47
N ASP A 31 -6.91 6.56 -0.70
CA ASP A 31 -7.29 5.25 -1.22
C ASP A 31 -7.84 4.35 -0.10
N THR A 32 -9.11 4.60 0.22
CA THR A 32 -9.86 3.97 1.31
C THR A 32 -10.79 2.86 0.83
N GLU A 33 -10.77 2.52 -0.46
CA GLU A 33 -11.63 1.48 -1.01
C GLU A 33 -11.19 0.11 -0.52
N TYR A 34 -12.12 -0.62 0.10
CA TYR A 34 -11.86 -1.98 0.55
C TYR A 34 -11.47 -2.90 -0.61
N PHE A 35 -10.44 -3.73 -0.39
CA PHE A 35 -9.97 -4.69 -1.38
C PHE A 35 -11.09 -5.66 -1.80
N GLY A 36 -11.96 -6.03 -0.86
CA GLY A 36 -13.10 -6.90 -1.08
C GLY A 36 -12.73 -8.37 -1.18
N TYR A 37 -13.74 -9.23 -1.00
CA TYR A 37 -13.55 -10.68 -0.93
C TYR A 37 -12.98 -11.30 -2.20
N TYR A 38 -13.28 -10.74 -3.38
CA TYR A 38 -12.78 -11.26 -4.64
C TYR A 38 -11.26 -11.13 -4.76
N LEU A 39 -10.72 -9.91 -4.59
CA LEU A 39 -9.28 -9.69 -4.64
C LEU A 39 -8.56 -10.45 -3.52
N ALA A 40 -9.11 -10.42 -2.30
CA ALA A 40 -8.54 -11.13 -1.16
C ALA A 40 -8.48 -12.66 -1.39
N GLY A 41 -9.51 -13.23 -2.01
CA GLY A 41 -9.55 -14.65 -2.38
C GLY A 41 -8.46 -15.02 -3.39
N LEU A 42 -8.28 -14.22 -4.45
CA LEU A 42 -7.24 -14.46 -5.46
C LEU A 42 -5.82 -14.32 -4.88
N VAL A 43 -5.62 -13.40 -3.94
CA VAL A 43 -4.37 -13.29 -3.20
C VAL A 43 -4.13 -14.56 -2.37
N ALA A 44 -5.15 -15.06 -1.67
CA ALA A 44 -5.05 -16.31 -0.92
C ALA A 44 -4.71 -17.51 -1.82
N ASP A 45 -5.29 -17.58 -3.03
CA ASP A 45 -5.00 -18.63 -4.00
C ASP A 45 -3.51 -18.62 -4.40
N LYS A 46 -2.93 -17.44 -4.62
CA LYS A 46 -1.48 -17.31 -4.88
C LYS A 46 -0.62 -17.77 -3.72
N LEU A 47 -1.01 -17.46 -2.49
CA LEU A 47 -0.31 -17.93 -1.30
C LEU A 47 -0.45 -19.46 -1.14
N ASP A 48 -1.59 -20.03 -1.52
CA ASP A 48 -1.84 -21.48 -1.52
C ASP A 48 -0.99 -22.22 -2.56
N GLU A 49 -0.70 -21.59 -3.70
CA GLU A 49 0.25 -22.06 -4.72
C GLU A 49 1.72 -22.01 -4.27
N GLY A 50 2.01 -21.45 -3.08
CA GLY A 50 3.36 -21.32 -2.52
C GLY A 50 4.09 -20.04 -2.95
N HIS A 51 3.39 -19.09 -3.57
CA HIS A 51 3.97 -17.77 -3.83
C HIS A 51 3.99 -16.91 -2.57
N SER A 52 4.92 -15.96 -2.52
CA SER A 52 4.99 -14.91 -1.51
C SER A 52 4.92 -13.53 -2.17
N LEU A 53 4.34 -12.57 -1.47
CA LEU A 53 4.31 -11.17 -1.88
C LEU A 53 5.22 -10.38 -0.96
N GLY A 54 6.32 -9.86 -1.49
CA GLY A 54 7.28 -9.10 -0.73
C GLY A 54 8.42 -8.63 -1.59
N TYR A 55 9.14 -7.60 -1.15
CA TYR A 55 10.48 -7.38 -1.68
C TYR A 55 11.46 -8.30 -0.96
N SER A 56 12.55 -8.64 -1.62
CA SER A 56 13.63 -9.42 -1.05
C SER A 56 14.95 -8.75 -1.40
N HIS A 57 15.47 -7.97 -0.46
CA HIS A 57 16.76 -7.32 -0.56
C HIS A 57 17.38 -7.20 0.84
N ARG A 58 18.60 -6.65 0.91
CA ARG A 58 19.25 -6.37 2.18
C ARG A 58 18.46 -5.31 2.97
N ASP A 59 18.46 -5.43 4.29
CA ASP A 59 17.79 -4.57 5.26
C ASP A 59 16.25 -4.62 5.16
N TYR A 60 15.56 -3.52 5.46
CA TYR A 60 14.10 -3.44 5.48
C TYR A 60 13.52 -3.59 4.07
N CYS A 61 12.60 -4.54 3.90
CA CYS A 61 11.97 -4.90 2.63
C CYS A 61 10.48 -4.51 2.56
N GLY A 62 9.96 -3.79 3.56
CA GLY A 62 8.56 -3.38 3.60
C GLY A 62 7.61 -4.38 4.24
N MET A 63 6.34 -4.32 3.84
CA MET A 63 5.29 -5.24 4.25
C MET A 63 5.08 -6.33 3.21
N GLY A 64 4.82 -7.56 3.68
CA GLY A 64 4.60 -8.71 2.81
C GLY A 64 3.53 -9.68 3.29
N LEU A 65 3.24 -10.65 2.41
CA LEU A 65 2.34 -11.77 2.64
C LEU A 65 3.03 -13.08 2.29
N GLU A 66 2.90 -14.07 3.18
CA GLU A 66 3.45 -15.41 3.01
C GLU A 66 2.47 -16.44 3.57
N LYS A 67 2.61 -17.70 3.14
CA LYS A 67 2.01 -18.84 3.81
C LYS A 67 3.13 -19.74 4.30
N ASN A 68 3.11 -20.10 5.58
CA ASN A 68 4.16 -20.93 6.17
C ASN A 68 3.87 -22.44 6.01
N ASP A 69 4.84 -23.27 6.35
CA ASP A 69 4.75 -24.73 6.28
C ASP A 69 3.65 -25.34 7.16
N LYS A 70 3.13 -24.58 8.14
CA LYS A 70 2.00 -24.99 8.98
C LYS A 70 0.64 -24.67 8.34
N GLY A 71 0.64 -24.02 7.18
CA GLY A 71 -0.55 -23.59 6.46
C GLY A 71 -1.15 -22.28 6.96
N GLU A 72 -0.46 -21.55 7.84
CA GLU A 72 -0.91 -20.24 8.35
C GLU A 72 -0.56 -19.14 7.35
N TYR A 73 -1.48 -18.20 7.14
CA TYR A 73 -1.23 -17.00 6.34
C TYR A 73 -0.62 -15.93 7.24
N LEU A 74 0.37 -15.22 6.71
CA LEU A 74 1.19 -14.28 7.45
C LEU A 74 1.13 -12.90 6.79
N TYR A 75 1.02 -11.87 7.61
CA TYR A 75 1.21 -10.47 7.22
C TYR A 75 2.19 -9.80 8.19
N GLY A 76 3.27 -9.22 7.68
CA GLY A 76 4.31 -8.67 8.54
C GLY A 76 5.39 -7.91 7.79
N GLU A 77 6.33 -7.38 8.58
CA GLU A 77 7.53 -6.73 8.09
C GLU A 77 8.50 -7.77 7.54
N LEU A 78 9.16 -7.43 6.44
CA LEU A 78 10.20 -8.23 5.82
C LEU A 78 11.57 -7.57 6.06
N TYR A 79 12.55 -8.36 6.50
CA TYR A 79 13.94 -7.96 6.66
C TYR A 79 14.85 -9.03 6.06
N ASP A 80 15.81 -8.62 5.22
CA ASP A 80 16.74 -9.54 4.56
C ASP A 80 16.03 -10.71 3.84
N GLY A 81 14.82 -10.47 3.31
CA GLY A 81 13.98 -11.46 2.64
C GLY A 81 13.18 -12.40 3.55
N GLY A 82 13.21 -12.20 4.87
CA GLY A 82 12.46 -13.00 5.85
C GLY A 82 11.44 -12.19 6.64
N MET A 83 10.31 -12.82 6.97
CA MET A 83 9.23 -12.19 7.73
C MET A 83 9.49 -12.17 9.24
N MET A 84 9.38 -10.98 9.84
CA MET A 84 9.62 -10.74 11.26
C MET A 84 8.29 -10.45 11.98
N ILE A 85 8.03 -11.20 13.05
CA ILE A 85 6.89 -11.03 13.98
C ILE A 85 5.54 -10.81 13.24
N PRO A 86 5.09 -11.77 12.41
CA PRO A 86 3.89 -11.57 11.61
C PRO A 86 2.60 -11.67 12.42
N SER A 87 1.59 -10.93 11.97
CA SER A 87 0.20 -11.30 12.21
C SER A 87 -0.10 -12.62 11.52
N LYS A 88 -0.77 -13.54 12.23
CA LYS A 88 -1.03 -14.89 11.74
C LYS A 88 -2.52 -15.16 11.64
N PHE A 89 -2.90 -15.77 10.54
CA PHE A 89 -4.27 -16.23 10.28
C PHE A 89 -4.23 -17.74 10.11
N THR A 90 -4.93 -18.46 10.97
CA THR A 90 -4.83 -19.93 11.08
C THR A 90 -5.50 -20.66 9.92
N ASN A 91 -6.35 -19.98 9.15
CA ASN A 91 -7.04 -20.55 8.02
C ASN A 91 -7.32 -19.49 6.94
N ARG A 92 -7.72 -19.98 5.77
CA ARG A 92 -8.01 -19.15 4.59
C ARG A 92 -9.14 -18.17 4.84
N GLU A 93 -10.22 -18.59 5.51
CA GLU A 93 -11.38 -17.72 5.74
C GLU A 93 -10.99 -16.48 6.56
N SER A 94 -10.27 -16.66 7.66
CA SER A 94 -9.83 -15.56 8.53
C SER A 94 -8.87 -14.61 7.84
N PHE A 95 -7.98 -15.12 6.99
CA PHE A 95 -7.09 -14.29 6.17
C PHE A 95 -7.87 -13.48 5.13
N VAL A 96 -8.74 -14.15 4.38
CA VAL A 96 -9.54 -13.52 3.32
C VAL A 96 -10.49 -12.48 3.90
N GLU A 97 -11.17 -12.78 5.01
CA GLU A 97 -12.01 -11.83 5.73
C GLU A 97 -11.21 -10.62 6.16
N TRP A 98 -10.06 -10.82 6.83
CA TRP A 98 -9.21 -9.71 7.24
C TRP A 98 -8.78 -8.84 6.05
N LEU A 99 -8.24 -9.43 4.98
CA LEU A 99 -7.71 -8.70 3.83
C LEU A 99 -8.83 -8.00 3.05
N ALA A 100 -10.01 -8.59 2.96
CA ALA A 100 -11.16 -8.01 2.26
C ALA A 100 -11.60 -6.67 2.86
N PHE A 101 -11.45 -6.48 4.16
CA PHE A 101 -11.76 -5.24 4.87
C PHE A 101 -10.58 -4.25 4.96
N GLN A 102 -9.43 -4.58 4.36
CA GLN A 102 -8.32 -3.63 4.24
C GLN A 102 -8.47 -2.75 3.00
N SER A 103 -7.79 -1.62 3.02
CA SER A 103 -7.59 -0.70 1.90
C SER A 103 -6.11 -0.34 1.81
N THR A 104 -5.70 0.35 0.74
CA THR A 104 -4.34 0.91 0.67
C THR A 104 -4.08 1.83 1.87
N ALA A 105 -5.03 2.68 2.23
CA ALA A 105 -4.92 3.58 3.38
C ALA A 105 -4.74 2.84 4.71
N SER A 106 -5.49 1.75 4.94
CA SER A 106 -5.41 1.01 6.21
C SER A 106 -4.09 0.25 6.37
N LEU A 107 -3.48 -0.19 5.26
CA LEU A 107 -2.18 -0.87 5.26
C LEU A 107 -0.99 0.05 5.03
N ALA A 108 -1.22 1.34 4.77
CA ALA A 108 -0.17 2.33 4.52
C ALA A 108 0.61 2.78 5.78
N ARG A 109 0.28 2.26 6.97
CA ARG A 109 1.01 2.55 8.22
C ARG A 109 1.13 4.05 8.53
N LEU A 110 0.15 4.85 8.12
CA LEU A 110 0.22 6.32 8.16
C LEU A 110 0.36 6.91 9.59
N ASN A 111 -0.03 6.14 10.60
CA ASN A 111 0.01 6.54 12.01
C ASN A 111 1.24 6.00 12.77
N ASP A 112 2.22 5.40 12.08
CA ASP A 112 3.40 4.88 12.76
C ASP A 112 4.22 5.97 13.44
N LYS A 113 4.86 5.61 14.56
CA LYS A 113 5.66 6.56 15.35
C LYS A 113 6.87 7.04 14.57
N GLU A 114 7.54 6.13 13.87
CA GLU A 114 8.71 6.44 13.04
C GLU A 114 8.25 6.75 11.61
N GLU A 115 8.63 7.92 11.11
CA GLU A 115 8.25 8.40 9.78
C GLU A 115 8.73 7.46 8.67
N PHE A 116 9.87 6.79 8.89
CA PHE A 116 10.45 5.82 7.97
C PHE A 116 9.49 4.71 7.52
N TYR A 117 8.53 4.29 8.36
CA TYR A 117 7.60 3.21 8.02
C TYR A 117 6.32 3.70 7.32
N ARG A 118 6.01 4.99 7.38
CA ARG A 118 4.75 5.54 6.85
C ARG A 118 4.77 5.47 5.32
N GLY A 119 3.88 4.67 4.74
CA GLY A 119 3.76 4.47 3.29
C GLY A 119 4.97 3.81 2.63
N ASN A 120 5.96 3.36 3.41
CA ASN A 120 7.20 2.81 2.91
C ASN A 120 7.04 1.32 2.60
N GLN A 121 7.08 0.98 1.31
CA GLN A 121 7.00 -0.41 0.82
C GLN A 121 5.83 -1.22 1.40
N THR A 122 4.68 -0.55 1.61
CA THR A 122 3.45 -1.16 2.13
C THR A 122 2.65 -1.88 1.04
N LEU A 123 1.66 -2.69 1.44
CA LEU A 123 0.74 -3.31 0.49
C LEU A 123 -0.27 -2.26 -0.01
N THR A 124 -0.44 -2.20 -1.33
CA THR A 124 -1.43 -1.34 -2.00
C THR A 124 -2.31 -2.22 -2.89
N ARG A 125 -3.50 -1.73 -3.28
CA ARG A 125 -4.35 -2.43 -4.26
C ARG A 125 -3.55 -2.83 -5.51
N GLN A 126 -2.79 -1.88 -6.06
CA GLN A 126 -1.96 -2.12 -7.24
C GLN A 126 -0.97 -3.28 -7.05
N ARG A 127 -0.31 -3.37 -5.88
CA ARG A 127 0.63 -4.49 -5.60
C ARG A 127 -0.09 -5.82 -5.51
N LEU A 128 -1.28 -5.86 -4.90
CA LEU A 128 -2.10 -7.07 -4.84
C LEU A 128 -2.56 -7.52 -6.24
N GLU A 129 -3.01 -6.58 -7.06
CA GLU A 129 -3.43 -6.85 -8.45
C GLU A 129 -2.27 -7.37 -9.31
N GLN A 130 -1.09 -6.74 -9.19
CA GLN A 130 0.14 -7.22 -9.84
C GLN A 130 0.50 -8.63 -9.38
N PHE A 131 0.37 -8.93 -8.09
CA PHE A 131 0.67 -10.25 -7.52
C PHE A 131 -0.21 -11.35 -8.09
N ILE A 132 -1.50 -11.08 -8.29
CA ILE A 132 -2.44 -12.04 -8.90
C ILE A 132 -2.37 -12.05 -10.44
N GLY A 133 -1.47 -11.26 -11.04
CA GLY A 133 -1.30 -11.17 -12.50
C GLY A 133 -2.41 -10.40 -13.22
N GLN A 134 -3.21 -9.61 -12.51
CA GLN A 134 -4.20 -8.71 -13.12
C GLN A 134 -3.57 -7.33 -13.29
N SER A 135 -3.40 -6.89 -14.54
CA SER A 135 -3.18 -5.48 -14.83
C SER A 135 -4.50 -4.88 -15.29
N PHE A 136 -5.16 -4.08 -14.46
CA PHE A 136 -6.17 -3.16 -14.98
C PHE A 136 -5.42 -2.07 -15.74
N GLY A 137 -5.37 -2.22 -17.06
CA GLY A 137 -4.90 -1.15 -17.94
C GLY A 137 -5.73 0.09 -17.65
N LYS A 138 -5.06 1.17 -17.20
CA LYS A 138 -5.67 2.50 -17.25
C LYS A 138 -5.83 2.83 -18.74
N PHE A 139 -7.06 2.73 -19.24
CA PHE A 139 -7.44 3.25 -20.57
C PHE A 139 -7.51 4.78 -20.52
#